data_AF-A0A3S0VBV1-F1
#
_entry.id   AF-A0A3S0VBV1-F1
#
_cell.length_a   1.000
_cell.length_b   1.000
_cell.length_c   1.000
_cell.angle_alpha   90.00
_cell.angle_beta   90.00
_cell.angle_gamma   90.00
#
_symmetry.space_group_name_H-M   'P 1'
#
loop_
_entity.id
_entity.type
_entity.pdbx_description
1 polymer ?
#
loop_
_entity_poly.entity_id
_entity_poly.type
_entity_poly.pdbx_seq_one_letter_code
_entity_poly.pdbx_strand_id
1 'polypeptide(L)'
;MGTHTGDVVWLATMKADALLGRISDEHRVQLGATFDWEVSDDDVRVARTALSPQRVDALVRRRADTHPPATIAPDWDASADLLAL
;
A
#
# COMPACT_ATOMS: atom_id res chain seq x y z
N MET A 1 -21.77 -20.32 1.75
CA MET A 1 -20.89 -19.24 1.27
C MET A 1 -20.04 -18.77 2.45
N GLY A 2 -18.79 -19.19 2.53
CA GLY A 2 -17.94 -18.92 3.69
C GLY A 2 -16.49 -19.20 3.33
N THR A 3 -15.93 -18.40 2.43
CA THR A 3 -14.62 -18.67 1.83
C THR A 3 -13.75 -17.42 1.70
N HIS A 4 -13.97 -16.34 2.47
CA HIS A 4 -13.32 -15.06 2.12
C HIS A 4 -12.51 -14.40 3.23
N THR A 5 -12.82 -14.60 4.51
CA THR A 5 -12.09 -13.88 5.59
C THR A 5 -10.66 -14.40 5.80
N GLY A 6 -10.46 -15.72 5.71
CA GLY A 6 -9.13 -16.32 5.86
C GLY A 6 -8.18 -15.88 4.73
N ASP A 7 -8.71 -15.83 3.51
CA ASP A 7 -7.94 -15.49 2.31
C ASP A 7 -7.49 -14.02 2.34
N VAL A 8 -8.36 -13.08 2.76
CA VAL A 8 -7.97 -11.66 2.84
C VAL A 8 -6.96 -11.38 3.94
N VAL A 9 -7.05 -12.08 5.08
CA VAL A 9 -6.05 -11.95 6.16
C VAL A 9 -4.70 -12.53 5.71
N TRP A 10 -4.73 -13.65 4.99
CA TRP A 10 -3.52 -14.26 4.42
C TRP A 10 -2.87 -13.33 3.39
N LEU A 11 -3.65 -12.78 2.46
CA LEU A 11 -3.16 -11.81 1.46
C LEU A 11 -2.52 -10.59 2.13
N ALA A 12 -3.20 -9.96 3.09
CA ALA A 12 -2.67 -8.81 3.83
C ALA A 12 -1.39 -9.16 4.60
N THR A 13 -1.30 -10.37 5.16
CA THR A 13 -0.09 -10.87 5.84
C THR A 13 1.07 -11.00 4.86
N MET A 14 0.85 -11.63 3.71
CA MET A 14 1.88 -11.85 2.70
C MET A 14 2.38 -10.53 2.11
N LYS A 15 1.48 -9.58 1.81
CA LYS A 15 1.85 -8.22 1.38
C LYS A 15 2.71 -7.53 2.44
N ALA A 16 2.30 -7.58 3.71
CA ALA A 16 3.05 -6.94 4.80
C ALA A 16 4.42 -7.57 5.04
N ASP A 17 4.51 -8.91 5.03
CA ASP A 17 5.77 -9.61 5.25
C ASP A 17 6.74 -9.41 4.07
N ALA A 18 6.24 -9.29 2.83
CA ALA A 18 7.07 -8.88 1.69
C ALA A 18 7.66 -7.48 1.87
N LEU A 19 6.87 -6.52 2.39
CA LEU A 19 7.33 -5.15 2.66
C LEU A 19 8.34 -5.09 3.82
N LEU A 20 8.20 -5.99 4.80
CA LEU A 20 9.12 -6.10 5.94
C LEU A 20 10.37 -6.93 5.61
N GLY A 21 10.53 -7.44 4.39
CA GLY A 21 11.67 -8.27 3.99
C GLY A 21 11.69 -9.64 4.68
N ARG A 22 10.53 -10.13 5.14
CA ARG A 22 10.39 -11.42 5.83
C ARG A 22 10.08 -12.59 4.90
N ILE A 23 9.71 -12.29 3.65
CA ILE A 23 9.49 -13.29 2.60
C ILE A 23 10.76 -13.41 1.78
N SER A 24 11.26 -14.64 1.61
CA SER A 24 12.41 -14.91 0.75
C SER A 24 12.08 -14.67 -0.72
N ASP A 25 13.09 -14.30 -1.51
CA ASP A 25 12.92 -14.05 -2.94
C ASP A 25 12.37 -15.26 -3.69
N GLU A 26 12.77 -16.47 -3.31
CA GLU A 26 12.23 -17.72 -3.87
C GLU A 26 10.72 -17.84 -3.65
N HIS A 27 10.24 -17.47 -2.45
CA HIS A 27 8.81 -17.52 -2.14
C HIS A 27 8.03 -16.43 -2.89
N ARG A 28 8.64 -15.25 -3.09
CA ARG A 28 8.06 -14.20 -3.93
C ARG A 28 7.94 -14.66 -5.39
N VAL A 29 8.95 -15.36 -5.89
CA VAL A 29 8.94 -15.94 -7.25
C VAL A 29 7.86 -17.02 -7.38
N GLN A 30 7.69 -17.88 -6.38
CA GLN A 30 6.62 -18.90 -6.37
C GLN A 30 5.22 -18.30 -6.39
N LEU A 31 4.98 -17.23 -5.63
CA LEU A 31 3.71 -16.47 -5.69
C LEU A 31 3.52 -15.79 -7.05
N GLY A 32 4.63 -15.37 -7.64
CA GLY A 32 4.71 -14.92 -9.02
C GLY A 32 3.92 -13.65 -9.30
N ALA A 33 3.72 -13.39 -10.60
CA ALA A 33 2.97 -12.24 -11.11
C ALA A 33 1.45 -12.37 -10.91
N THR A 34 0.96 -13.57 -10.58
CA THR A 34 -0.45 -13.83 -10.28
C THR A 34 -0.86 -13.34 -8.91
N PHE A 35 0.10 -13.11 -8.01
CA PHE A 35 -0.17 -12.53 -6.71
C PHE A 35 -0.29 -11.01 -6.85
N ASP A 36 -1.43 -10.47 -6.41
CA ASP A 36 -1.65 -9.03 -6.38
C ASP A 36 -0.81 -8.39 -5.27
N TRP A 37 0.35 -7.84 -5.65
CA TRP A 37 1.24 -7.12 -4.74
C TRP A 37 0.82 -5.68 -4.48
N GLU A 38 -0.23 -5.19 -5.15
CA GLU A 38 -0.75 -3.85 -4.90
C GLU A 38 -1.39 -3.80 -3.50
N VAL A 39 -1.09 -2.76 -2.73
CA VAL A 39 -1.68 -2.58 -1.40
C VAL A 39 -2.92 -1.71 -1.53
N SER A 40 -4.06 -2.29 -1.21
CA SER A 40 -5.36 -1.60 -1.19
C SER A 40 -5.71 -1.06 0.20
N ASP A 41 -6.70 -0.17 0.26
CA ASP A 41 -7.25 0.31 1.53
C ASP A 41 -7.94 -0.82 2.32
N ASP A 42 -8.43 -1.87 1.63
CA ASP A 42 -9.00 -3.04 2.28
C ASP A 42 -7.95 -3.89 2.99
N ASP A 43 -6.75 -4.05 2.39
CA ASP A 43 -5.62 -4.73 3.02
C ASP A 43 -5.22 -4.04 4.33
N VAL A 44 -5.20 -2.70 4.33
CA VAL A 44 -4.93 -1.89 5.53
C VAL A 44 -6.02 -2.09 6.58
N ARG A 45 -7.29 -2.11 6.15
CA ARG A 45 -8.44 -2.33 7.05
C ARG A 45 -8.38 -3.71 7.70
N VAL A 46 -8.16 -4.76 6.92
CA VAL A 46 -8.00 -6.14 7.40
C VAL A 46 -6.80 -6.24 8.35
N ALA A 47 -5.67 -5.63 7.98
CA ALA A 47 -4.47 -5.64 8.81
C ALA A 47 -4.70 -4.98 10.18
N ARG A 48 -5.41 -3.86 10.24
CA ARG A 48 -5.76 -3.18 11.50
C ARG A 48 -6.59 -4.05 12.43
N THR A 49 -7.41 -4.94 11.88
CA THR A 49 -8.27 -5.83 12.67
C THR A 49 -7.61 -7.15 13.07
N ALA A 50 -6.62 -7.62 12.30
CA ALA A 50 -6.16 -9.00 12.39
C ALA A 50 -4.63 -9.17 12.53
N LEU A 51 -3.83 -8.13 12.27
CA LEU A 51 -2.37 -8.21 12.20
C LEU A 51 -1.68 -7.34 13.25
N SER A 52 -0.37 -7.55 13.41
CA SER A 52 0.45 -6.79 14.34
C SER A 52 0.69 -5.35 13.86
N PRO A 53 0.96 -4.40 14.78
CA PRO A 53 1.18 -2.99 14.43
C PRO A 53 2.28 -2.78 13.38
N GLN A 54 3.36 -3.57 13.42
CA GLN A 54 4.44 -3.49 12.44
C GLN A 54 3.98 -3.80 11.01
N ARG A 55 3.07 -4.77 10.85
CA ARG A 55 2.51 -5.12 9.54
C ARG A 55 1.54 -4.05 9.04
N VAL A 56 0.74 -3.49 9.94
CA VAL A 56 -0.14 -2.35 9.65
C VAL A 56 0.69 -1.15 9.14
N ASP A 57 1.75 -0.78 9.85
CA ASP A 57 2.61 0.34 9.48
C ASP A 57 3.32 0.14 8.14
N ALA A 58 3.69 -1.09 7.80
CA ALA A 58 4.29 -1.41 6.51
C ALA A 58 3.29 -1.15 5.37
N LEU A 59 2.05 -1.65 5.51
CA LEU A 59 1.00 -1.48 4.52
C LEU A 59 0.56 -0.01 4.37
N VAL A 60 0.42 0.72 5.49
CA VAL A 60 0.06 2.15 5.48
C VAL A 60 1.11 2.98 4.74
N ARG A 61 2.40 2.74 5.01
CA ARG A 61 3.49 3.44 4.30
C ARG A 61 3.46 3.15 2.80
N ARG A 62 3.35 1.86 2.43
CA ARG A 62 3.27 1.49 1.02
C ARG A 62 2.06 2.10 0.32
N ARG A 63 0.91 2.19 1.00
CA ARG A 63 -0.29 2.82 0.45
C ARG A 63 -0.08 4.32 0.20
N ALA A 64 0.57 5.01 1.13
CA ALA A 64 0.90 6.43 0.97
C ALA A 64 1.92 6.68 -0.16
N ASP A 65 2.87 5.77 -0.37
CA ASP A 65 3.84 5.87 -1.47
C ASP A 65 3.18 5.68 -2.85
N THR A 66 2.25 4.72 -2.96
CA THR A 66 1.53 4.43 -4.22
C THR A 66 0.49 5.49 -4.55
N HIS A 67 -0.15 6.05 -3.51
CA HIS A 67 -1.12 7.14 -3.66
C HIS A 67 -0.64 8.32 -2.82
N PRO A 68 0.35 9.09 -3.32
CA PRO A 68 0.79 10.27 -2.62
C PRO A 68 -0.42 11.18 -2.42
N PRO A 69 -0.59 11.78 -1.23
CA PRO A 69 -1.62 12.79 -1.06
C PRO A 69 -1.41 13.82 -2.15
N ALA A 70 -2.48 14.13 -2.91
CA ALA A 70 -2.42 15.10 -3.99
C ALA A 70 -1.68 16.33 -3.49
N THR A 71 -0.42 16.45 -3.89
CA THR A 71 0.40 17.58 -3.51
C THR A 71 -0.28 18.74 -4.19
N ILE A 72 -0.88 19.63 -3.40
CA ILE A 72 -1.28 20.94 -3.89
C ILE A 72 0.02 21.53 -4.42
N ALA A 73 0.21 21.47 -5.74
CA ALA A 73 1.35 22.10 -6.37
C ALA A 73 1.28 23.58 -5.95
N PRO A 74 2.37 24.15 -5.40
CA PRO A 74 2.35 25.55 -5.03
C PRO A 74 2.07 26.37 -6.30
N ASP A 75 1.03 27.20 -6.23
CA ASP A 75 0.48 28.05 -7.29
C ASP A 75 1.45 29.19 -7.67
N TRP A 76 2.64 28.83 -8.16
CA TRP A 76 3.63 29.79 -8.64
C TRP A 76 3.26 30.37 -10.02
N ASP A 77 2.22 29.85 -10.67
CA ASP A 77 1.74 30.35 -11.96
C ASP A 77 0.97 31.68 -11.81
N ALA A 78 0.34 31.93 -10.65
CA ALA A 78 -0.38 33.20 -10.40
C ALA A 78 0.54 34.44 -10.33
N SER A 79 1.85 34.27 -10.17
CA SER A 79 2.81 35.40 -10.12
C SER A 79 3.30 35.84 -11.49
N ALA A 80 3.12 35.02 -12.54
CA ALA A 80 3.57 35.35 -13.89
C ALA A 80 2.68 36.43 -14.56
N ASP A 81 1.39 36.48 -14.21
CA ASP A 81 0.44 37.44 -14.79
C ASP A 81 0.55 38.87 -14.25
N LEU A 82 1.22 39.08 -13.11
CA LEU A 82 1.35 40.40 -12.48
C LEU A 82 2.50 41.26 -13.03
N LEU A 83 3.36 40.70 -13.88
CA LEU A 83 4.49 41.42 -14.50
C LEU A 83 4.21 41.86 -15.95
N ALA A 84 2.99 41.65 -16.44
CA ALA A 84 2.56 42.04 -17.79
C ALA A 84 1.82 43.40 -17.86
N LEU A 85 1.83 44.19 -16.78
CA LEU A 85 1.17 45.51 -16.69
C LEU A 85 2.16 46.67 -16.74
#